data_AF-A0A7V8ASV3-F1
#
_entry.id   AF-A0A7V8ASV3-F1
#
_cell.length_a   1.000
_cell.length_b   1.000
_cell.length_c   1.000
_cell.angle_alpha   90.00
_cell.angle_beta   90.00
_cell.angle_gamma   90.00
#
_symmetry.space_group_name_H-M   'P 1'
#
loop_
_entity.id
_entity.type
_entity.pdbx_description
1 polymer ?
#
loop_
_entity_poly.entity_id
_entity_poly.type
_entity_poly.pdbx_seq_one_letter_code
_entity_poly.pdbx_strand_id
1 'polypeptide(L)'
;MTIPILYTWGYDGWGPHVPLMKKVFIEHNMAYAGRSLKWIDLRLSRAVRAVGFNNDEPERLLGRDHYAWIPEFGNVAVKEGGKMRLKDFKKGYARLLEEIAFCTKKKMDIILFCHCPFIWECHRGMVIEKICKKPPEGAGLYLSEHMIPEWPPMIFSELHMIDSSGIRITDTSIRSPIDGLIEGLGSPLAIAPLTKVVFEHRGEKKEAIITRVTPSADEKWAILKYAPMDESN
;
A
#
# COMPACT_ATOMS: atom_id res chain seq x y z
N MET A 1 16.92 3.43 -20.57
CA MET A 1 15.64 3.95 -20.01
C MET A 1 15.37 3.21 -18.72
N THR A 2 14.99 3.89 -17.65
CA THR A 2 14.72 3.25 -16.35
C THR A 2 13.29 2.75 -16.29
N ILE A 3 13.19 1.45 -16.14
CA ILE A 3 11.96 0.66 -16.15
C ILE A 3 11.13 0.97 -14.87
N PRO A 4 9.81 1.25 -14.96
CA PRO A 4 8.94 1.45 -13.79
C PRO A 4 8.85 0.23 -12.90
N ILE A 5 8.84 0.43 -11.60
CA ILE A 5 8.50 -0.63 -10.65
C ILE A 5 6.97 -0.70 -10.49
N LEU A 6 6.43 -1.92 -10.46
CA LEU A 6 5.03 -2.13 -10.11
C LEU A 6 4.93 -2.51 -8.64
N TYR A 7 3.97 -1.90 -7.95
CA TYR A 7 3.59 -2.18 -6.58
C TYR A 7 2.09 -2.48 -6.49
N THR A 8 1.65 -3.02 -5.36
CA THR A 8 0.24 -3.21 -5.02
C THR A 8 -0.14 -2.49 -3.74
N TRP A 9 -1.39 -2.08 -3.58
CA TRP A 9 -1.83 -1.43 -2.34
C TRP A 9 -3.35 -1.52 -2.11
N GLY A 10 -3.76 -1.58 -0.84
CA GLY A 10 -5.15 -1.61 -0.40
C GLY A 10 -5.52 -0.35 0.39
N TYR A 11 -6.58 0.36 0.00
CA TYR A 11 -6.93 1.63 0.64
C TYR A 11 -7.85 1.53 1.86
N ASP A 12 -8.23 0.34 2.31
CA ASP A 12 -9.05 0.20 3.51
C ASP A 12 -8.43 0.97 4.70
N GLY A 13 -9.26 1.76 5.39
CA GLY A 13 -8.83 2.65 6.47
C GLY A 13 -8.19 3.99 6.06
N TRP A 14 -7.91 4.25 4.78
CA TRP A 14 -7.24 5.49 4.31
C TRP A 14 -8.18 6.60 3.83
N GLY A 15 -9.48 6.33 3.77
CA GLY A 15 -10.45 7.24 3.14
C GLY A 15 -10.39 8.71 3.58
N PRO A 16 -10.44 9.03 4.88
CA PRO A 16 -10.34 10.42 5.33
C PRO A 16 -8.93 11.03 5.18
N HIS A 17 -7.91 10.24 4.83
CA HIS A 17 -6.50 10.64 4.87
C HIS A 17 -5.81 10.63 3.50
N VAL A 18 -6.56 10.70 2.40
CA VAL A 18 -5.99 10.66 1.03
C VAL A 18 -4.97 11.78 0.74
N PRO A 19 -5.14 13.03 1.20
CA PRO A 19 -4.11 14.05 1.03
C PRO A 19 -2.78 13.70 1.72
N LEU A 20 -2.86 13.15 2.94
CA LEU A 20 -1.69 12.69 3.69
C LEU A 20 -1.04 11.50 2.98
N MET A 21 -1.83 10.50 2.58
CA MET A 21 -1.37 9.35 1.80
C MET A 21 -0.60 9.79 0.54
N LYS A 22 -1.16 10.72 -0.25
CA LYS A 22 -0.50 11.26 -1.45
C LYS A 22 0.87 11.84 -1.10
N LYS A 23 0.92 12.72 -0.09
CA LYS A 23 2.15 13.38 0.34
C LYS A 23 3.21 12.34 0.73
N VAL A 24 2.86 11.45 1.66
CA VAL A 24 3.75 10.42 2.19
C VAL A 24 4.28 9.49 1.09
N PHE A 25 3.41 9.02 0.20
CA PHE A 25 3.79 8.05 -0.82
C PHE A 25 4.72 8.68 -1.86
N ILE A 26 4.43 9.92 -2.30
CA ILE A 26 5.29 10.63 -3.26
C ILE A 26 6.64 10.96 -2.62
N GLU A 27 6.64 11.52 -1.41
CA GLU A 27 7.87 11.89 -0.70
C GLU A 27 8.74 10.65 -0.46
N HIS A 28 8.15 9.54 -0.03
CA HIS A 28 8.87 8.28 0.17
C HIS A 28 9.46 7.74 -1.14
N ASN A 29 8.67 7.63 -2.23
CA ASN A 29 9.18 7.09 -3.49
C ASN A 29 10.23 8.01 -4.13
N MET A 30 10.10 9.33 -3.97
CA MET A 30 11.11 10.29 -4.40
C MET A 30 12.40 10.16 -3.60
N ALA A 31 12.32 10.01 -2.27
CA ALA A 31 13.49 9.83 -1.43
C ALA A 31 14.19 8.48 -1.70
N TYR A 32 13.43 7.41 -1.88
CA TYR A 32 13.95 6.06 -2.07
C TYR A 32 14.47 5.81 -3.50
N ALA A 33 13.69 6.15 -4.51
CA ALA A 33 13.98 5.82 -5.91
C ALA A 33 14.24 7.03 -6.81
N GLY A 34 14.06 8.26 -6.31
CA GLY A 34 14.13 9.47 -7.13
C GLY A 34 12.99 9.57 -8.16
N ARG A 35 11.86 8.90 -7.91
CA ARG A 35 10.75 8.71 -8.87
C ARG A 35 9.42 9.09 -8.26
N SER A 36 8.53 9.66 -9.09
CA SER A 36 7.14 9.87 -8.67
C SER A 36 6.32 8.58 -8.80
N LEU A 37 5.03 8.65 -8.46
CA LEU A 37 4.13 7.50 -8.49
C LEU A 37 2.92 7.77 -9.39
N LYS A 38 2.43 6.71 -10.03
CA LYS A 38 1.13 6.66 -10.70
C LYS A 38 0.25 5.59 -10.05
N TRP A 39 -0.96 5.97 -9.67
CA TRP A 39 -1.94 5.09 -9.07
C TRP A 39 -2.89 4.56 -10.14
N ILE A 40 -2.96 3.24 -10.25
CA ILE A 40 -3.87 2.53 -11.14
C ILE A 40 -4.97 1.87 -10.31
N ASP A 41 -6.18 2.40 -10.47
CA ASP A 41 -7.38 1.92 -9.80
C ASP A 41 -7.94 0.69 -10.50
N LEU A 42 -7.96 -0.43 -9.79
CA LEU A 42 -8.43 -1.73 -10.29
C LEU A 42 -9.91 -2.00 -9.98
N ARG A 43 -10.66 -1.03 -9.47
CA ARG A 43 -12.05 -1.27 -9.05
C ARG A 43 -12.98 -1.38 -10.25
N LEU A 44 -14.00 -2.24 -10.14
CA LEU A 44 -15.07 -2.31 -11.14
C LEU A 44 -15.93 -1.04 -11.16
N SER A 45 -16.12 -0.42 -9.99
CA SER A 45 -16.91 0.79 -9.79
C SER A 45 -16.17 1.73 -8.86
N ARG A 46 -16.20 3.02 -9.17
CA ARG A 46 -15.66 4.08 -8.31
C ARG A 46 -16.70 4.63 -7.33
N ALA A 47 -17.98 4.37 -7.55
CA ALA A 47 -19.05 4.74 -6.63
C ALA A 47 -18.97 3.88 -5.37
N VAL A 48 -18.36 4.41 -4.31
CA VAL A 48 -18.10 3.73 -3.04
C VAL A 48 -18.34 4.66 -1.86
N ARG A 49 -18.47 4.10 -0.64
CA ARG A 49 -18.66 4.90 0.59
C ARG A 49 -17.36 5.44 1.18
N ALA A 50 -16.21 4.98 0.70
CA ALA A 50 -14.91 5.44 1.18
C ALA A 50 -14.66 6.88 0.71
N VAL A 51 -14.63 7.81 1.66
CA VAL A 51 -14.19 9.20 1.48
C VAL A 51 -12.83 9.21 0.79
N GLY A 52 -12.54 10.18 -0.07
CA GLY A 52 -11.25 10.26 -0.78
C GLY A 52 -11.10 9.29 -1.95
N PHE A 53 -11.93 8.24 -2.01
CA PHE A 53 -11.91 7.22 -3.04
C PHE A 53 -13.19 7.14 -3.87
N ASN A 54 -14.20 7.96 -3.56
CA ASN A 54 -15.48 7.90 -4.23
C ASN A 54 -15.45 8.64 -5.58
N ASN A 55 -16.04 8.04 -6.61
CA ASN A 55 -16.17 8.61 -7.96
C ASN A 55 -14.82 9.13 -8.51
N ASP A 56 -14.78 10.38 -8.98
CA ASP A 56 -13.60 11.03 -9.56
C ASP A 56 -12.67 11.64 -8.51
N GLU A 57 -12.94 11.44 -7.22
CA GLU A 57 -12.16 12.06 -6.14
C GLU A 57 -10.67 11.69 -6.16
N PRO A 58 -10.26 10.41 -6.39
CA PRO A 58 -8.86 10.06 -6.59
C PRO A 58 -8.18 10.83 -7.72
N GLU A 59 -8.84 10.95 -8.89
CA GLU A 59 -8.30 11.67 -10.04
C GLU A 59 -8.12 13.16 -9.69
N ARG A 60 -9.10 13.75 -9.02
CA ARG A 60 -9.06 15.16 -8.60
C ARG A 60 -7.93 15.42 -7.60
N LEU A 61 -7.69 14.49 -6.68
CA LEU A 61 -6.67 14.64 -5.64
C LEU A 61 -5.25 14.35 -6.17
N LEU A 62 -5.08 13.33 -7.00
CA LEU A 62 -3.77 12.90 -7.50
C LEU A 62 -3.36 13.68 -8.75
N GLY A 63 -4.32 14.05 -9.59
CA GLY A 63 -4.11 14.62 -10.92
C GLY A 63 -4.07 13.54 -12.01
N ARG A 64 -4.47 13.91 -13.24
CA ARG A 64 -4.58 12.99 -14.38
C ARG A 64 -3.29 12.26 -14.74
N ASP A 65 -2.15 12.91 -14.58
CA ASP A 65 -0.86 12.28 -14.87
C ASP A 65 -0.53 11.17 -13.86
N HIS A 66 -1.05 11.29 -12.63
CA HIS A 66 -0.79 10.37 -11.52
C HIS A 66 -1.92 9.37 -11.26
N TYR A 67 -3.02 9.41 -12.00
CA TYR A 67 -4.15 8.50 -11.78
C TYR A 67 -4.66 7.91 -13.08
N ALA A 68 -4.94 6.63 -13.09
CA ALA A 68 -5.66 5.96 -14.15
C ALA A 68 -6.65 4.94 -13.59
N TRP A 69 -7.82 4.82 -14.21
CA TRP A 69 -8.82 3.82 -13.85
C TRP A 69 -8.92 2.73 -14.91
N ILE A 70 -8.68 1.48 -14.51
CA ILE A 70 -8.73 0.28 -15.38
C ILE A 70 -9.81 -0.67 -14.84
N PRO A 71 -11.11 -0.38 -15.07
CA PRO A 71 -12.21 -1.21 -14.58
C PRO A 71 -12.27 -2.59 -15.21
N GLU A 72 -11.54 -2.82 -16.30
CA GLU A 72 -11.33 -4.15 -16.88
C GLU A 72 -10.68 -5.15 -15.90
N PHE A 73 -9.90 -4.66 -14.94
CA PHE A 73 -9.38 -5.48 -13.85
C PHE A 73 -10.36 -5.63 -12.66
N GLY A 74 -11.53 -5.00 -12.72
CA GLY A 74 -12.50 -5.03 -11.65
C GLY A 74 -13.09 -6.42 -11.37
N ASN A 75 -13.37 -6.69 -10.09
CA ASN A 75 -14.09 -7.88 -9.66
C ASN A 75 -15.58 -7.81 -10.05
N VAL A 76 -16.01 -8.61 -11.04
CA VAL A 76 -17.41 -8.64 -11.50
C VAL A 76 -18.38 -9.15 -10.43
N ALA A 77 -17.90 -10.01 -9.52
CA ALA A 77 -18.72 -10.57 -8.44
C ALA A 77 -19.27 -9.51 -7.48
N VAL A 78 -18.67 -8.30 -7.43
CA VAL A 78 -19.20 -7.18 -6.63
C VAL A 78 -20.58 -6.72 -7.14
N LYS A 79 -20.89 -6.91 -8.42
CA LYS A 79 -22.19 -6.59 -9.01
C LYS A 79 -23.07 -7.82 -9.25
N GLU A 80 -22.47 -8.90 -9.71
CA GLU A 80 -23.21 -10.11 -10.15
C GLU A 80 -23.37 -11.15 -9.04
N GLY A 81 -22.64 -11.03 -7.93
CA GLY A 81 -22.50 -12.09 -6.94
C GLY A 81 -21.62 -13.26 -7.42
N GLY A 82 -21.49 -14.28 -6.58
CA GLY A 82 -20.75 -15.51 -6.91
C GLY A 82 -19.23 -15.41 -6.71
N LYS A 83 -18.49 -16.31 -7.39
CA LYS A 83 -17.02 -16.40 -7.26
C LYS A 83 -16.34 -15.17 -7.86
N MET A 84 -15.21 -14.77 -7.28
CA MET A 84 -14.41 -13.64 -7.76
C MET A 84 -13.95 -13.85 -9.21
N ARG A 85 -14.14 -12.83 -10.05
CA ARG A 85 -13.80 -12.87 -11.50
C ARG A 85 -13.34 -11.49 -11.94
N LEU A 86 -12.29 -11.42 -12.77
CA LEU A 86 -11.91 -10.17 -13.44
C LEU A 86 -12.87 -9.91 -14.62
N LYS A 87 -13.20 -8.63 -14.86
CA LYS A 87 -14.09 -8.23 -15.96
C LYS A 87 -13.54 -8.61 -17.33
N ASP A 88 -12.32 -8.19 -17.63
CA ASP A 88 -11.62 -8.50 -18.89
C ASP A 88 -10.12 -8.31 -18.70
N PHE A 89 -9.40 -9.39 -18.38
CA PHE A 89 -7.96 -9.30 -18.17
C PHE A 89 -7.20 -8.88 -19.44
N LYS A 90 -7.62 -9.34 -20.63
CA LYS A 90 -6.88 -9.06 -21.88
C LYS A 90 -6.91 -7.57 -22.19
N LYS A 91 -8.10 -6.95 -22.09
CA LYS A 91 -8.25 -5.52 -22.30
C LYS A 91 -7.60 -4.70 -21.20
N GLY A 92 -7.73 -5.10 -19.93
CA GLY A 92 -7.05 -4.43 -18.82
C GLY A 92 -5.53 -4.45 -18.96
N TYR A 93 -4.98 -5.59 -19.39
CA TYR A 93 -3.54 -5.76 -19.60
C TYR A 93 -3.01 -4.86 -20.73
N ALA A 94 -3.75 -4.73 -21.84
CA ALA A 94 -3.37 -3.79 -22.90
C ALA A 94 -3.28 -2.34 -22.39
N ARG A 95 -4.26 -1.90 -21.59
CA ARG A 95 -4.24 -0.57 -20.98
C ARG A 95 -3.10 -0.40 -19.96
N LEU A 96 -2.78 -1.44 -19.20
CA LEU A 96 -1.63 -1.42 -18.29
C LEU A 96 -0.31 -1.21 -19.04
N LEU A 97 -0.14 -1.81 -20.23
CA LEU A 97 1.05 -1.59 -21.05
C LEU A 97 1.16 -0.14 -21.53
N GLU A 98 0.04 0.51 -21.86
CA GLU A 98 0.01 1.94 -22.20
C GLU A 98 0.46 2.79 -21.00
N GLU A 99 -0.01 2.48 -19.80
CA GLU A 99 0.40 3.18 -18.57
C GLU A 99 1.87 2.94 -18.21
N ILE A 100 2.40 1.74 -18.43
CA ILE A 100 3.82 1.42 -18.24
C ILE A 100 4.68 2.23 -19.21
N ALA A 101 4.28 2.32 -20.48
CA ALA A 101 4.98 3.15 -21.47
C ALA A 101 4.96 4.64 -21.09
N PHE A 102 3.83 5.14 -20.59
CA PHE A 102 3.71 6.50 -20.06
C PHE A 102 4.64 6.73 -18.86
N CYS A 103 4.58 5.85 -17.86
CA CYS A 103 5.39 5.95 -16.63
C CYS A 103 6.88 5.83 -16.91
N THR A 104 7.27 5.02 -17.91
CA THR A 104 8.67 4.91 -18.36
C THR A 104 9.20 6.25 -18.86
N LYS A 105 8.42 6.96 -19.69
CA LYS A 105 8.79 8.29 -20.21
C LYS A 105 8.83 9.35 -19.10
N LYS A 106 7.92 9.26 -18.14
CA LYS A 106 7.76 10.22 -17.04
C LYS A 106 8.60 9.89 -15.80
N LYS A 107 9.37 8.79 -15.81
CA LYS A 107 10.14 8.29 -14.66
C LYS A 107 9.28 8.13 -13.40
N MET A 108 8.14 7.47 -13.57
CA MET A 108 7.21 7.14 -12.49
C MET A 108 7.23 5.64 -12.22
N ASP A 109 6.95 5.26 -10.98
CA ASP A 109 6.57 3.89 -10.61
C ASP A 109 5.06 3.79 -10.47
N ILE A 110 4.54 2.57 -10.41
CA ILE A 110 3.11 2.28 -10.53
C ILE A 110 2.61 1.59 -9.26
N ILE A 111 1.51 2.07 -8.69
CA ILE A 111 0.77 1.40 -7.62
C ILE A 111 -0.56 0.89 -8.18
N LEU A 112 -0.71 -0.43 -8.22
CA LEU A 112 -1.97 -1.10 -8.55
C LEU A 112 -2.82 -1.22 -7.28
N PHE A 113 -4.01 -0.62 -7.23
CA PHE A 113 -4.76 -0.56 -5.98
C PHE A 113 -6.23 -1.02 -6.05
N CYS A 114 -6.70 -1.63 -4.95
CA CYS A 114 -8.08 -2.04 -4.70
C CYS A 114 -8.51 -1.56 -3.29
N HIS A 115 -9.77 -1.79 -2.91
CA HIS A 115 -10.22 -1.51 -1.54
C HIS A 115 -9.57 -2.44 -0.52
N CYS A 116 -9.50 -3.74 -0.84
CA CYS A 116 -9.19 -4.76 0.15
C CYS A 116 -7.81 -4.55 0.79
N PRO A 117 -7.71 -4.74 2.12
CA PRO A 117 -6.46 -4.60 2.85
C PRO A 117 -5.47 -5.72 2.46
N PHE A 118 -5.96 -6.93 2.19
CA PHE A 118 -5.13 -8.10 1.94
C PHE A 118 -5.13 -8.50 0.46
N ILE A 119 -3.93 -8.73 -0.10
CA ILE A 119 -3.77 -9.08 -1.52
C ILE A 119 -4.26 -10.50 -1.84
N TRP A 120 -4.06 -11.47 -0.94
CA TRP A 120 -4.38 -12.89 -1.15
C TRP A 120 -5.90 -13.19 -1.17
N GLU A 121 -6.70 -12.29 -0.62
CA GLU A 121 -8.17 -12.33 -0.65
C GLU A 121 -8.79 -11.23 -1.54
N CYS A 122 -7.98 -10.50 -2.31
CA CYS A 122 -8.44 -9.49 -3.26
C CYS A 122 -8.32 -9.98 -4.71
N HIS A 123 -9.16 -9.43 -5.59
CA HIS A 123 -8.98 -9.57 -7.04
C HIS A 123 -7.66 -8.98 -7.52
N ARG A 124 -7.04 -8.09 -6.73
CA ARG A 124 -5.65 -7.62 -6.91
C ARG A 124 -4.71 -8.82 -7.03
N GLY A 125 -4.83 -9.83 -6.16
CA GLY A 125 -4.05 -11.07 -6.26
C GLY A 125 -4.24 -11.80 -7.59
N MET A 126 -5.48 -11.89 -8.10
CA MET A 126 -5.75 -12.49 -9.42
C MET A 126 -5.12 -11.69 -10.58
N VAL A 127 -5.10 -10.36 -10.48
CA VAL A 127 -4.44 -9.49 -11.47
C VAL A 127 -2.93 -9.74 -11.45
N ILE A 128 -2.32 -9.76 -10.25
CA ILE A 128 -0.88 -10.02 -10.08
C ILE A 128 -0.50 -11.39 -10.61
N GLU A 129 -1.23 -12.45 -10.24
CA GLU A 129 -0.96 -13.81 -10.69
C GLU A 129 -0.91 -13.89 -12.23
N LYS A 130 -1.85 -13.24 -12.91
CA LYS A 130 -1.90 -13.22 -14.37
C LYS A 130 -0.81 -12.34 -15.00
N ILE A 131 -0.46 -11.22 -14.37
CA ILE A 131 0.68 -10.37 -14.79
C ILE A 131 1.99 -11.13 -14.62
N CYS A 132 2.21 -11.85 -13.53
CA CYS A 132 3.43 -12.63 -13.31
C CYS A 132 3.57 -13.79 -14.32
N LYS A 133 2.46 -14.38 -14.79
CA LYS A 133 2.47 -15.38 -15.88
C LYS A 133 2.84 -14.80 -17.24
N LYS A 134 2.59 -13.50 -17.46
CA LYS A 134 2.98 -12.78 -18.67
C LYS A 134 3.48 -11.39 -18.28
N PRO A 135 4.75 -11.27 -17.84
CA PRO A 135 5.31 -10.01 -17.40
C PRO A 135 5.27 -8.96 -18.53
N PRO A 136 4.94 -7.70 -18.22
CA PRO A 136 5.02 -6.62 -19.18
C PRO A 136 6.48 -6.32 -19.54
N GLU A 137 6.78 -6.38 -20.83
CA GLU A 137 8.06 -5.89 -21.36
C GLU A 137 8.21 -4.40 -21.02
N GLY A 138 9.38 -4.00 -20.51
CA GLY A 138 9.62 -2.60 -20.13
C GLY A 138 9.02 -2.18 -18.78
N ALA A 139 8.61 -3.14 -17.94
CA ALA A 139 8.32 -2.91 -16.51
C ALA A 139 9.18 -3.82 -15.61
N GLY A 140 9.52 -3.30 -14.44
CA GLY A 140 10.47 -3.86 -13.49
C GLY A 140 9.64 -4.48 -12.40
N LEU A 141 9.46 -5.78 -12.48
CA LEU A 141 8.88 -6.50 -11.37
C LEU A 141 10.00 -6.69 -10.35
N TYR A 142 9.82 -6.27 -9.10
CA TYR A 142 10.65 -6.77 -8.01
C TYR A 142 10.33 -8.26 -7.90
N LEU A 143 11.10 -9.08 -8.61
CA LEU A 143 10.97 -10.52 -8.61
C LEU A 143 11.69 -11.07 -7.38
N SER A 144 11.12 -10.88 -6.19
CA SER A 144 11.25 -11.94 -5.19
C SER A 144 10.28 -13.05 -5.63
N GLU A 145 10.73 -13.86 -6.59
CA GLU A 145 10.17 -15.17 -6.95
C GLU A 145 8.63 -15.29 -6.95
N HIS A 146 7.93 -14.43 -7.71
CA HIS A 146 6.49 -14.55 -8.09
C HIS A 146 5.47 -13.60 -7.45
N MET A 147 5.85 -12.50 -6.79
CA MET A 147 4.88 -11.49 -6.33
C MET A 147 5.29 -10.05 -6.64
N ILE A 148 4.32 -9.24 -7.09
CA ILE A 148 4.45 -7.78 -7.15
C ILE A 148 4.42 -7.26 -5.69
N PRO A 149 5.42 -6.47 -5.24
CA PRO A 149 5.50 -6.03 -3.85
C PRO A 149 4.27 -5.20 -3.43
N GLU A 150 3.81 -5.38 -2.20
CA GLU A 150 2.86 -4.46 -1.58
C GLU A 150 3.58 -3.15 -1.20
N TRP A 151 2.89 -2.02 -1.35
CA TRP A 151 3.41 -0.69 -1.05
C TRP A 151 3.04 -0.27 0.38
N PRO A 152 3.97 0.37 1.13
CA PRO A 152 5.38 0.55 0.76
C PRO A 152 6.11 -0.79 0.70
N PRO A 153 7.10 -0.97 -0.19
CA PRO A 153 7.86 -2.21 -0.29
C PRO A 153 8.36 -2.59 1.10
N MET A 154 8.19 -3.85 1.47
CA MET A 154 8.61 -4.38 2.76
C MET A 154 10.05 -3.96 3.03
N ILE A 155 10.24 -2.97 3.87
CA ILE A 155 11.51 -2.82 4.55
C ILE A 155 11.43 -3.89 5.63
N PHE A 156 12.15 -5.00 5.45
CA PHE A 156 12.53 -5.90 6.54
C PHE A 156 13.49 -5.19 7.50
N SER A 157 13.27 -3.92 7.79
CA SER A 157 13.97 -3.22 8.85
C SER A 157 13.16 -3.45 10.11
N GLU A 158 13.77 -4.17 11.04
CA GLU A 158 13.49 -4.01 12.46
C GLU A 158 13.25 -2.53 12.75
N LEU A 159 12.02 -2.21 13.15
CA LEU A 159 11.64 -0.84 13.48
C LEU A 159 11.93 -0.65 14.96
N HIS A 160 12.90 0.20 15.30
CA HIS A 160 13.29 0.45 16.68
C HIS A 160 12.46 1.62 17.23
N MET A 161 11.55 1.31 18.14
CA MET A 161 10.74 2.30 18.85
C MET A 161 11.34 2.53 20.24
N ILE A 162 11.88 3.73 20.46
CA ILE A 162 12.42 4.17 21.74
C ILE A 162 11.38 5.06 22.42
N ASP A 163 11.07 4.76 23.69
CA ASP A 163 10.18 5.58 24.53
C ASP A 163 10.84 6.92 24.88
N SER A 164 10.84 7.85 23.93
CA SER A 164 11.19 9.24 24.19
C SER A 164 9.93 10.09 24.07
N SER A 165 9.15 10.12 25.15
CA SER A 165 8.10 11.13 25.43
C SER A 165 6.87 11.16 24.51
N GLY A 166 6.72 10.18 23.62
CA GLY A 166 5.66 10.15 22.62
C GLY A 166 4.85 8.87 22.56
N ILE A 167 5.44 7.69 22.69
CA ILE A 167 4.77 6.43 22.33
C ILE A 167 4.07 5.83 23.57
N ARG A 168 2.76 5.56 23.52
CA ARG A 168 2.04 4.84 24.59
C ARG A 168 1.86 3.36 24.23
N ILE A 169 2.52 2.49 24.96
CA ILE A 169 2.50 1.04 24.74
C ILE A 169 1.56 0.38 25.75
N THR A 170 0.69 -0.49 25.26
CA THR A 170 -0.17 -1.39 26.03
C THR A 170 0.06 -2.82 25.56
N ASP A 171 -0.33 -3.82 26.34
CA ASP A 171 -0.10 -5.24 26.02
C ASP A 171 -0.67 -5.70 24.68
N THR A 172 -1.61 -4.96 24.09
CA THR A 172 -2.28 -5.30 22.83
C THR A 172 -2.15 -4.24 21.74
N SER A 173 -1.58 -3.08 22.07
CA SER A 173 -1.47 -1.98 21.12
C SER A 173 -0.36 -0.99 21.44
N ILE A 174 0.26 -0.47 20.38
CA ILE A 174 1.23 0.63 20.44
C ILE A 174 0.53 1.87 19.89
N ARG A 175 0.55 2.96 20.64
CA ARG A 175 0.08 4.27 20.17
C ARG A 175 1.29 5.13 19.88
N SER A 176 1.46 5.49 18.61
CA SER A 176 2.54 6.38 18.21
C SER A 176 2.00 7.76 17.89
N PRO A 177 2.63 8.85 18.36
CA PRO A 177 2.29 10.17 17.90
C PRO A 177 2.76 10.31 16.46
N ILE A 178 1.93 10.92 15.63
CA ILE A 178 2.23 11.16 14.21
C ILE A 178 3.34 12.22 14.06
N ASP A 179 3.54 13.05 15.09
CA ASP A 179 4.57 14.10 15.17
C ASP A 179 5.90 13.62 15.81
N GLY A 180 6.11 12.31 15.99
CA GLY A 180 7.28 11.73 16.68
C GLY A 180 8.31 11.05 15.76
N LEU A 181 9.58 11.06 16.18
CA LEU A 181 10.66 10.34 15.51
C LEU A 181 10.52 8.83 15.78
N ILE A 182 10.38 8.02 14.73
CA ILE A 182 10.51 6.56 14.80
C ILE A 182 11.82 6.22 14.09
N GLU A 183 12.74 5.57 14.80
CA GLU A 183 14.03 5.17 14.23
C GLU A 183 13.89 3.87 13.44
N GLY A 184 13.62 4.06 12.16
CA GLY A 184 13.78 3.13 11.05
C GLY A 184 14.06 3.97 9.82
N LEU A 185 14.76 3.46 8.81
CA LEU A 185 15.10 4.21 7.58
C LEU A 185 13.83 4.81 6.94
N GLY A 186 13.54 6.09 7.22
CA GLY A 186 12.61 6.94 6.48
C GLY A 186 11.14 7.01 6.96
N SER A 187 10.87 7.46 8.19
CA SER A 187 9.50 7.85 8.61
C SER A 187 8.91 8.92 7.66
N PRO A 188 7.71 8.69 7.07
CA PRO A 188 6.44 8.93 7.75
C PRO A 188 5.47 7.75 7.55
N LEU A 189 5.31 6.95 8.60
CA LEU A 189 4.37 5.84 8.82
C LEU A 189 3.39 5.44 7.69
N ALA A 190 3.83 4.52 6.84
CA ALA A 190 3.01 3.38 6.44
C ALA A 190 3.65 2.12 7.04
N ILE A 191 3.34 1.82 8.32
CA ILE A 191 3.71 0.52 8.91
C ILE A 191 2.82 -0.53 8.26
N ALA A 192 3.43 -1.42 7.50
CA ALA A 192 2.71 -2.52 6.89
C ALA A 192 2.22 -3.48 7.99
N PRO A 193 1.06 -4.12 7.81
CA PRO A 193 0.77 -5.34 8.52
C PRO A 193 1.93 -6.33 8.30
N LEU A 194 2.23 -7.12 9.32
CA LEU A 194 3.31 -8.09 9.43
C LEU A 194 4.72 -7.50 9.61
N THR A 195 4.87 -6.18 9.72
CA THR A 195 6.17 -5.58 10.08
C THR A 195 6.61 -6.02 11.48
N LYS A 196 7.84 -6.52 11.58
CA LYS A 196 8.52 -6.76 12.86
C LYS A 196 8.92 -5.41 13.45
N VAL A 197 8.33 -5.10 14.60
CA VAL A 197 8.66 -3.92 15.39
C VAL A 197 9.34 -4.37 16.66
N VAL A 198 10.39 -3.65 17.00
CA VAL A 198 11.15 -3.82 18.22
C VAL A 198 11.00 -2.58 19.05
N PHE A 199 10.51 -2.74 20.27
CA PHE A 199 10.22 -1.62 21.14
C PHE A 199 10.71 -1.90 22.55
N GLU A 200 11.11 -0.86 23.26
CA GLU A 200 11.43 -0.96 24.68
C GLU A 200 10.19 -0.60 25.51
N HIS A 201 9.77 -1.50 26.40
CA HIS A 201 8.69 -1.25 27.35
C HIS A 201 9.15 -1.56 28.76
N ARG A 202 9.19 -0.53 29.62
CA ARG A 202 9.62 -0.64 31.02
C ARG A 202 11.04 -1.23 31.17
N GLY A 203 11.95 -0.88 30.27
CA GLY A 203 13.33 -1.38 30.29
C GLY A 203 13.51 -2.77 29.64
N GLU A 204 12.45 -3.39 29.12
CA GLU A 204 12.51 -4.66 28.41
C GLU A 204 12.37 -4.44 26.90
N LYS A 205 13.32 -4.97 26.12
CA LYS A 205 13.22 -5.04 24.66
C LYS A 205 12.17 -6.09 24.30
N LYS A 206 11.13 -5.70 23.59
CA LYS A 206 10.06 -6.57 23.10
C LYS A 206 10.03 -6.56 21.58
N GLU A 207 9.65 -7.69 21.02
CA GLU A 207 9.42 -7.83 19.59
C GLU A 207 7.95 -8.12 19.34
N ALA A 208 7.40 -7.52 18.29
CA ALA A 208 6.05 -7.83 17.88
C ALA A 208 5.86 -7.72 16.38
N ILE A 209 4.83 -8.40 15.90
CA ILE A 209 4.39 -8.32 14.53
C ILE A 209 3.16 -7.42 14.50
N ILE A 210 3.22 -6.32 13.75
CA ILE A 210 2.09 -5.40 13.63
C ILE A 210 1.00 -6.07 12.81
N THR A 211 -0.17 -6.32 13.39
CA THR A 211 -1.28 -6.97 12.69
C THR A 211 -2.23 -5.97 12.05
N ARG A 212 -2.26 -4.73 12.56
CA ARG A 212 -3.18 -3.69 12.06
C ARG A 212 -2.72 -2.30 12.47
N VAL A 213 -2.86 -1.33 11.57
CA VAL A 213 -2.75 0.11 11.86
C VAL A 213 -4.13 0.75 11.78
N THR A 214 -4.51 1.53 12.77
CA THR A 214 -5.78 2.29 12.78
C THR A 214 -5.48 3.75 13.13
N PRO A 215 -5.80 4.71 12.24
CA PRO A 215 -5.71 6.13 12.58
C PRO A 215 -6.60 6.47 13.79
N SER A 216 -6.13 7.36 14.68
CA SER A 216 -6.92 7.89 15.79
C SER A 216 -7.77 9.08 15.35
N ALA A 217 -8.94 9.24 15.97
CA ALA A 217 -9.94 10.27 15.65
C ALA A 217 -9.47 11.72 15.87
N ASP A 218 -8.33 11.92 16.55
CA ASP A 218 -7.71 13.22 16.80
C ASP A 218 -6.51 13.51 15.89
N GLU A 219 -6.25 12.68 14.86
CA GLU A 219 -5.20 12.84 13.83
C GLU A 219 -3.76 12.99 14.38
N LYS A 220 -3.58 12.88 15.69
CA LYS A 220 -2.28 12.97 16.37
C LYS A 220 -1.65 11.62 16.64
N TRP A 221 -2.41 10.53 16.48
CA TRP A 221 -2.00 9.19 16.87
C TRP A 221 -2.37 8.12 15.84
N ALA A 222 -1.52 7.10 15.72
CA ALA A 222 -1.85 5.83 15.09
C ALA A 222 -1.86 4.71 16.14
N ILE A 223 -2.88 3.85 16.09
CA ILE A 223 -2.98 2.64 16.92
C ILE A 223 -2.47 1.45 16.11
N LEU A 224 -1.36 0.87 16.54
CA LEU A 224 -0.81 -0.36 16.00
C LEU A 224 -1.28 -1.51 16.89
N LYS A 225 -2.07 -2.45 16.38
CA LYS A 225 -2.30 -3.72 17.06
C LYS A 225 -1.18 -4.67 16.70
N TYR A 226 -0.75 -5.47 17.66
CA TYR A 226 0.36 -6.39 17.46
C TYR A 226 0.09 -7.75 18.09
N ALA A 227 0.80 -8.78 17.61
CA ALA A 227 0.91 -10.07 18.28
C ALA A 227 2.34 -10.20 18.85
N PRO A 228 2.51 -10.61 20.12
CA PRO A 228 3.82 -10.99 20.64
C PRO A 228 4.38 -12.10 19.76
N MET A 229 5.68 -12.08 19.47
CA MET A 229 6.33 -13.29 18.99
C MET A 229 6.49 -14.23 20.19
N ASP A 230 5.90 -15.42 20.12
CA ASP A 230 6.18 -16.46 21.11
C ASP A 230 7.68 -16.74 21.12
N GLU A 231 8.32 -16.72 22.28
CA GLU A 231 9.75 -17.02 22.46
C GLU A 231 10.09 -18.51 22.25
N SER A 232 9.13 -19.32 21.80
CA SER A 232 9.33 -20.76 21.59
C SER A 232 9.83 -21.06 20.17
N ASN A 233 11.16 -21.08 20.05
CA ASN A 233 11.89 -21.97 19.15
C ASN A 233 12.82 -22.86 19.98
#